data_AF-A0A7S0L6B0-F1
#
_entry.id   AF-A0A7S0L6B0-F1
#
_cell.length_a   1.000
_cell.length_b   1.000
_cell.length_c   1.000
_cell.angle_alpha   90.00
_cell.angle_beta   90.00
_cell.angle_gamma   90.00
#
_symmetry.space_group_name_H-M   'P 1'
#
loop_
_entity.id
_entity.type
_entity.pdbx_description
1 polymer ?
#
loop_
_entity_poly.entity_id
_entity_poly.type
_entity_poly.pdbx_seq_one_letter_code
_entity_poly.pdbx_strand_id
1 'polypeptide(L)'
;MESPLPGPFPNIPFRAGSTNRLFPLRCPVMNYAWGKRGDDSLVGRLAMHDADFEMDANRPYAELWMGTHPTGPSMVLLESPWRIITPLHDWLKLNPSLRTSTRSSIINNQP
;
A
#
# COMPACT_ATOMS: atom_id res chain seq x y z
N MET A 1 36.40 -23.90 -30.77
CA MET A 1 35.65 -23.87 -29.52
C MET A 1 35.35 -22.42 -29.20
N GLU A 2 34.18 -21.93 -29.57
CA GLU A 2 33.63 -20.71 -28.99
C GLU A 2 32.11 -20.86 -28.98
N SER A 3 31.54 -20.79 -27.77
CA SER A 3 30.11 -20.87 -27.50
C SER A 3 29.49 -19.51 -27.83
N PRO A 4 28.30 -19.41 -28.45
CA PRO A 4 27.69 -18.12 -28.70
C PRO A 4 27.15 -17.50 -27.39
N LEU A 5 27.34 -16.19 -27.25
CA LEU A 5 26.85 -15.36 -26.14
C LEU A 5 25.31 -15.39 -26.06
N PRO A 6 24.72 -15.29 -24.85
CA PRO A 6 23.27 -15.26 -24.69
C PRO A 6 22.69 -13.97 -25.29
N GLY A 7 21.73 -14.13 -26.20
CA GLY A 7 21.02 -13.02 -26.83
C GLY A 7 20.22 -12.14 -25.83
N PRO A 8 19.75 -10.98 -26.28
CA PRO A 8 19.01 -10.04 -25.44
C PRO A 8 17.75 -10.71 -24.89
N PHE A 9 17.50 -10.52 -23.59
CA PHE A 9 16.35 -11.09 -22.88
C PHE A 9 15.05 -10.86 -23.67
N PRO A 10 14.17 -11.89 -23.80
CA PRO A 10 12.91 -11.71 -24.49
C PRO A 10 12.11 -10.61 -23.78
N ASN A 11 11.67 -9.61 -24.54
CA ASN A 11 10.64 -8.67 -24.09
C ASN A 11 9.43 -9.47 -23.66
N ILE A 12 9.23 -9.62 -22.35
CA ILE A 12 8.04 -10.23 -21.79
C ILE A 12 6.90 -9.25 -22.13
N PRO A 13 5.97 -9.59 -23.04
CA PRO A 13 4.84 -8.72 -23.29
C PRO A 13 4.08 -8.57 -21.97
N PHE A 14 3.83 -7.32 -21.57
CA PHE A 14 2.90 -7.02 -20.49
C PHE A 14 1.56 -7.69 -20.86
N ARG A 15 1.22 -8.79 -20.18
CA ARG A 15 -0.02 -9.53 -20.46
C ARG A 15 -1.19 -8.59 -20.19
N ALA A 16 -1.87 -8.19 -21.26
CA ALA A 16 -3.19 -7.59 -21.20
C ALA A 16 -4.11 -8.56 -20.43
N GLY A 17 -4.49 -8.17 -19.21
CA GLY A 17 -5.24 -9.01 -18.27
C GLY A 17 -4.78 -8.92 -16.81
N SER A 18 -3.68 -8.23 -16.50
CA SER A 18 -3.33 -7.91 -15.12
C SER A 18 -4.14 -6.71 -14.64
N THR A 19 -5.17 -6.94 -13.84
CA THR A 19 -5.75 -5.87 -13.02
C THR A 19 -4.65 -5.36 -12.10
N ASN A 20 -4.38 -4.05 -12.14
CA ASN A 20 -3.44 -3.46 -11.18
C ASN A 20 -3.99 -3.71 -9.77
N ARG A 21 -3.29 -4.53 -8.99
CA ARG A 21 -3.65 -4.87 -7.60
C ARG A 21 -2.80 -4.11 -6.59
N LEU A 22 -1.99 -3.16 -7.05
CA LEU A 22 -1.22 -2.28 -6.20
C LEU A 22 -1.96 -0.94 -6.10
N PHE A 23 -2.31 -0.57 -4.87
CA PHE A 23 -3.03 0.67 -4.59
C PHE A 23 -2.25 1.47 -3.55
N PRO A 24 -1.86 2.72 -3.85
CA PRO A 24 -1.22 3.57 -2.86
C PRO A 24 -2.20 3.93 -1.73
N LEU A 25 -1.67 4.00 -0.51
CA LEU A 25 -2.44 4.35 0.68
C LEU A 25 -1.99 5.69 1.24
N ARG A 26 -2.96 6.50 1.65
CA ARG A 26 -2.77 7.63 2.56
C ARG A 26 -3.11 7.14 3.97
N CYS A 27 -2.14 7.20 4.87
CA CYS A 27 -2.25 6.63 6.20
C CYS A 27 -2.33 7.74 7.26
N PRO A 28 -3.25 7.63 8.24
CA PRO A 28 -3.36 8.62 9.29
C PRO A 28 -2.15 8.59 10.23
N VAL A 29 -1.78 9.79 10.67
CA VAL A 29 -0.70 10.02 11.62
C VAL A 29 -1.28 10.41 12.97
N MET A 30 -0.88 9.69 14.02
CA MET A 30 -1.31 9.96 15.37
C MET A 30 -0.28 10.82 16.10
N ASN A 31 -0.74 11.97 16.60
CA ASN A 31 0.12 13.00 17.18
C ASN A 31 0.17 12.91 18.72
N TYR A 32 0.48 11.74 19.25
CA TYR A 32 0.52 11.53 20.70
C TYR A 32 1.74 12.18 21.34
N ALA A 33 1.61 12.61 22.60
CA ALA A 33 2.64 13.36 23.31
C ALA A 33 4.00 12.64 23.43
N TRP A 34 4.00 11.31 23.35
CA TRP A 34 5.21 10.48 23.40
C TRP A 34 5.93 10.35 22.05
N GLY A 35 5.34 10.84 20.96
CA GLY A 35 5.95 10.83 19.63
C GLY A 35 7.16 11.76 19.52
N LYS A 36 8.11 11.40 18.63
CA LYS A 36 9.20 12.31 18.25
C LYS A 36 8.64 13.52 17.51
N ARG A 37 9.26 14.69 17.64
CA ARG A 37 8.76 15.92 17.02
C ARG A 37 9.35 16.11 15.62
N GLY A 38 8.61 16.79 14.75
CA GLY A 38 9.14 17.23 13.45
C GLY A 38 9.75 16.12 12.60
N ASP A 39 10.86 16.46 11.96
CA ASP A 39 11.65 15.60 11.06
C ASP A 39 12.51 14.56 11.78
N ASP A 40 12.71 14.71 13.09
CA ASP A 40 13.31 13.68 13.94
C ASP A 40 12.41 12.43 14.04
N SER A 41 11.10 12.58 13.78
CA SER A 41 10.18 11.46 13.70
C SER A 41 10.23 10.78 12.34
N LEU A 42 10.49 9.46 12.35
CA LEU A 42 10.32 8.64 11.14
C LEU A 42 8.88 8.69 10.63
N VAL A 43 7.89 8.72 11.54
CA VAL A 43 6.47 8.85 11.17
C VAL A 43 6.24 10.19 10.46
N GLY A 44 6.78 11.28 11.01
CA GLY A 44 6.72 12.59 10.37
C GLY A 44 7.32 12.58 8.97
N ARG A 45 8.54 12.03 8.81
CA ARG A 45 9.20 11.94 7.49
C ARG A 45 8.43 11.09 6.49
N LEU A 46 7.85 9.97 6.92
CA LEU A 46 7.01 9.15 6.04
C LEU A 46 5.76 9.90 5.60
N ALA A 47 5.15 10.66 6.51
CA ALA A 47 3.95 11.44 6.21
C ALA A 47 4.21 12.56 5.20
N MET A 48 5.42 13.12 5.12
CA MET A 48 5.79 14.14 4.11
C MET A 48 5.71 13.64 2.66
N HIS A 49 5.68 12.33 2.42
CA HIS A 49 5.47 11.80 1.07
C HIS A 49 4.03 11.93 0.59
N ASP A 50 3.11 12.31 1.48
CA ASP A 50 1.76 12.66 1.13
C ASP A 50 1.66 14.13 0.73
N ALA A 51 1.10 14.40 -0.45
CA ALA A 51 1.05 15.74 -1.03
C ALA A 51 0.24 16.76 -0.21
N ASP A 52 -0.71 16.29 0.62
CA ASP A 52 -1.55 17.15 1.45
C ASP A 52 -1.04 17.25 2.90
N PHE A 53 0.13 16.68 3.21
CA PHE A 53 0.69 16.70 4.55
C PHE A 53 1.73 17.82 4.71
N GLU A 54 1.51 18.67 5.71
CA GLU A 54 2.46 19.69 6.12
C GLU A 54 3.10 19.31 7.45
N MET A 55 4.44 19.28 7.47
CA MET A 55 5.21 19.00 8.67
C MET A 55 5.30 20.23 9.58
N ASP A 56 5.08 20.01 10.87
CA ASP A 56 5.24 20.96 11.96
C ASP A 56 6.39 20.49 12.86
N ALA A 57 7.46 21.27 12.91
CA ALA A 57 8.67 20.96 13.69
C ALA A 57 8.39 20.78 15.19
N ASN A 58 7.33 21.41 15.71
CA ASN A 58 6.97 21.34 17.12
C ASN A 58 5.91 20.27 17.40
N ARG A 59 5.30 19.64 16.40
CA ARG A 59 4.26 18.62 16.61
C ARG A 59 4.90 17.25 16.85
N PRO A 60 4.46 16.49 17.87
CA PRO A 60 4.90 15.11 18.04
C PRO A 60 4.16 14.19 17.06
N TYR A 61 4.89 13.31 16.39
CA TYR A 61 4.40 12.31 15.44
C TYR A 61 4.75 10.92 15.99
N ALA A 62 3.74 10.21 16.49
CA ALA A 62 3.91 9.02 17.31
C ALA A 62 3.70 7.72 16.52
N GLU A 63 2.59 7.63 15.79
CA GLU A 63 2.21 6.41 15.07
C GLU A 63 1.75 6.73 13.66
N LEU A 64 2.07 5.85 12.71
CA LEU A 64 1.51 5.83 11.36
C LEU A 64 0.61 4.60 11.25
N TRP A 65 -0.70 4.82 11.13
CA TRP A 65 -1.65 3.71 11.11
C TRP A 65 -1.93 3.25 9.68
N MET A 66 -1.59 1.99 9.42
CA MET A 66 -1.84 1.30 8.17
C MET A 66 -2.90 0.21 8.39
N GLY A 67 -4.09 0.38 7.81
CA GLY A 67 -5.15 -0.63 7.90
C GLY A 67 -6.57 -0.05 7.93
N THR A 68 -7.48 -0.85 8.48
CA THR A 68 -8.92 -0.58 8.50
C THR A 68 -9.42 -0.13 9.88
N HIS A 69 -8.57 0.53 10.67
CA HIS A 69 -8.97 0.97 12.01
C HIS A 69 -10.09 2.04 11.92
N PRO A 70 -11.23 1.90 12.62
CA PRO A 70 -12.38 2.79 12.44
C PRO A 70 -12.09 4.27 12.73
N THR A 71 -11.26 4.56 13.74
CA THR A 71 -10.91 5.94 14.14
C THR A 71 -9.71 6.52 13.39
N GLY A 72 -9.06 5.71 12.56
CA GLY A 72 -7.91 6.12 11.75
C GLY A 72 -7.87 5.27 10.47
N PRO A 73 -8.83 5.49 9.56
CA PRO A 73 -8.89 4.72 8.33
C PRO A 73 -7.73 5.09 7.42
N SER A 74 -7.00 4.09 6.91
CA SER A 74 -6.16 4.32 5.74
C SER A 74 -7.05 4.51 4.51
N MET A 75 -6.70 5.46 3.66
CA MET A 75 -7.45 5.79 2.46
C MET A 75 -6.74 5.25 1.23
N VAL A 76 -7.49 4.62 0.33
CA VAL A 76 -6.99 4.16 -0.96
C VAL A 76 -7.01 5.33 -1.93
N LEU A 77 -5.86 5.59 -2.55
CA LEU A 77 -5.72 6.60 -3.59
C LEU A 77 -5.88 5.93 -4.96
N LEU A 78 -6.99 6.21 -5.64
CA LEU A 78 -7.23 5.70 -6.99
C LEU A 78 -6.71 6.70 -8.04
N GLU A 79 -5.89 6.21 -8.95
CA GLU A 79 -5.49 6.94 -10.16
C GLU A 79 -6.66 6.95 -11.15
N SER A 80 -7.65 7.80 -10.88
CA SER A 80 -8.71 8.12 -11.83
C SER A 80 -8.75 9.62 -12.08
N PRO A 81 -9.31 10.07 -13.21
CA PRO A 81 -9.44 11.50 -13.53
C PRO A 81 -10.13 12.32 -12.42
N TRP A 82 -10.90 11.66 -11.58
CA TRP A 82 -11.68 12.26 -10.50
C TRP A 82 -11.10 12.01 -9.10
N ARG A 83 -9.88 11.46 -8.99
CA ARG A 83 -9.15 11.08 -7.76
C ARG A 83 -10.10 10.72 -6.61
N ILE A 84 -10.64 9.51 -6.65
CA ILE A 84 -11.54 9.04 -5.61
C ILE A 84 -10.71 8.55 -4.42
N ILE A 85 -10.94 9.15 -3.26
CA ILE A 85 -10.34 8.74 -1.98
C ILE A 85 -11.39 7.92 -1.22
N THR A 86 -11.12 6.64 -0.97
CA THR A 86 -12.07 5.73 -0.29
C THR A 86 -11.40 5.05 0.90
N PRO A 87 -12.07 4.91 2.07
CA PRO A 87 -11.53 4.13 3.17
C PRO A 87 -11.18 2.70 2.73
N LEU A 88 -10.02 2.21 3.13
CA LEU A 88 -9.54 0.86 2.80
C LEU A 88 -10.54 -0.22 3.19
N HIS A 89 -11.23 -0.02 4.32
CA HIS A 89 -12.27 -0.94 4.78
C HIS A 89 -13.39 -1.12 3.75
N ASP A 90 -13.90 -0.02 3.21
CA ASP A 90 -15.00 -0.06 2.24
C ASP A 90 -14.50 -0.55 0.88
N TRP A 91 -13.28 -0.18 0.50
CA TRP A 91 -12.63 -0.72 -0.70
C TRP A 91 -12.52 -2.26 -0.66
N LEU A 92 -12.11 -2.82 0.47
CA LEU A 92 -12.02 -4.27 0.65
C LEU A 92 -13.39 -4.96 0.71
N LYS A 93 -14.43 -4.29 1.23
CA LYS A 93 -15.80 -4.79 1.19
C LYS A 93 -16.33 -4.89 -0.25
N LEU A 94 -16.10 -3.85 -1.05
CA LEU A 94 -16.52 -3.80 -2.45
C LEU A 94 -15.70 -4.75 -3.35
N ASN A 95 -14.48 -5.09 -2.94
CA ASN A 95 -13.58 -5.96 -3.70
C ASN A 95 -13.15 -7.19 -2.87
N PRO A 96 -14.04 -8.17 -2.64
CA PRO A 96 -13.73 -9.35 -1.83
C PRO A 96 -12.49 -10.13 -2.29
N SER A 97 -12.22 -10.14 -3.60
CA SER A 97 -11.08 -10.84 -4.20
C SER A 97 -9.71 -10.32 -3.75
N LEU A 98 -9.64 -9.14 -3.14
CA LEU A 98 -8.39 -8.56 -2.62
C LEU A 98 -8.00 -9.09 -1.23
N ARG A 99 -8.92 -9.73 -0.49
CA ARG A 99 -8.73 -10.05 0.94
C ARG A 99 -7.85 -11.25 1.24
N THR A 100 -7.59 -12.12 0.27
CA THR A 100 -6.58 -13.21 0.23
C THR A 100 -7.02 -14.17 -0.88
N SER A 101 -6.07 -14.83 -1.53
CA SER A 101 -6.40 -16.08 -2.24
C SER A 101 -6.47 -17.17 -1.19
N THR A 102 -7.63 -17.78 -0.97
CA THR A 102 -7.70 -19.04 -0.21
C THR A 102 -6.72 -20.00 -0.88
N ARG A 103 -5.62 -20.33 -0.21
CA ARG A 103 -4.76 -21.42 -0.66
C ARG A 103 -5.58 -22.66 -0.39
N SER A 104 -6.35 -23.12 -1.38
CA SER A 104 -7.04 -24.40 -1.30
C SER A 104 -5.96 -25.44 -1.04
N SER A 105 -5.84 -25.87 0.21
CA SER A 105 -5.03 -27.02 0.59
C SER A 105 -5.69 -28.22 -0.07
N ILE A 106 -5.28 -28.51 -1.32
CA ILE A 106 -5.49 -29.80 -1.95
C ILE A 106 -4.58 -30.77 -1.20
N ILE A 107 -5.04 -31.21 -0.04
CA ILE A 107 -4.67 -32.48 0.56
C ILE A 107 -5.80 -33.43 0.20
N ASN A 108 -5.78 -33.89 -1.05
CA ASN A 108 -6.48 -35.11 -1.41
C ASN A 108 -5.64 -36.26 -0.86
N ASN A 109 -5.94 -36.69 0.37
CA ASN A 109 -5.65 -38.05 0.77
C ASN A 109 -6.67 -38.93 0.02
N GLN A 110 -6.17 -39.72 -0.93
CA GLN A 110 -6.89 -40.85 -1.50
C GLN A 110 -6.35 -42.14 -0.84
N PRO A 111 -7.20 -43.18 -0.72
CA PRO A 111 -7.17 -44.17 0.36
C PRO A 111 -5.91 -45.04 0.43
#